data_AF-A0A136A6K0-F1
#
_entry.id   AF-A0A136A6K0-F1
#
_cell.length_a   1.000
_cell.length_b   1.000
_cell.length_c   1.000
_cell.angle_alpha   90.00
_cell.angle_beta   90.00
_cell.angle_gamma   90.00
#
_symmetry.space_group_name_H-M   'P 1'
#
loop_
_entity.id
_entity.type
_entity.pdbx_description
1 polymer ?
#
loop_
_entity_poly.entity_id
_entity_poly.type
_entity_poly.pdbx_seq_one_letter_code
_entity_poly.pdbx_strand_id
1 'polypeptide(L)'
;MNKFIGVVQIIGAGIWCLIMIPVVFFGILGRVFVTFPEAISSGDLTGIIIGILSVAFSFLMVFVTFKFGKSLIKSAMNKLKGNKSLSTLEIVKRERLAKTKT
;
A
#
# COMPACT_ATOMS: atom_id res chain seq x y z
N MET A 1 12.10 -12.56 -19.31
CA MET A 1 10.91 -11.71 -19.08
C MET A 1 10.57 -11.47 -17.60
N ASN A 2 10.45 -12.48 -16.73
CA ASN A 2 9.96 -12.29 -15.35
C ASN A 2 10.79 -11.36 -14.44
N LYS A 3 12.12 -11.31 -14.60
CA LYS A 3 12.99 -10.42 -13.82
C LYS A 3 12.77 -8.93 -14.16
N PHE A 4 12.52 -8.61 -15.43
CA PHE A 4 12.27 -7.25 -15.89
C PHE A 4 10.95 -6.70 -15.33
N ILE A 5 9.91 -7.53 -15.28
CA ILE A 5 8.61 -7.18 -14.68
C ILE A 5 8.76 -6.90 -13.18
N GLY A 6 9.60 -7.66 -12.46
CA GLY A 6 9.90 -7.41 -11.05
C GLY A 6 10.61 -6.08 -10.82
N VAL A 7 11.58 -5.73 -11.67
CA VAL A 7 12.31 -4.45 -11.60
C VAL A 7 11.37 -3.27 -11.89
N VAL A 8 10.52 -3.37 -12.93
CA VAL A 8 9.52 -2.34 -13.24
C VAL A 8 8.52 -2.15 -12.09
N GLN A 9 8.10 -3.24 -11.43
CA GLN A 9 7.24 -3.17 -10.25
C GLN A 9 7.90 -2.47 -9.05
N ILE A 10 9.21 -2.67 -8.82
CA ILE A 10 9.94 -1.98 -7.75
C ILE A 10 10.11 -0.49 -8.06
N ILE A 11 10.49 -0.15 -9.29
CA ILE A 11 10.64 1.24 -9.72
C ILE A 11 9.28 1.96 -9.62
N GLY A 12 8.21 1.33 -10.12
CA GLY A 12 6.86 1.87 -10.00
C GLY A 12 6.41 2.06 -8.55
N ALA A 13 6.68 1.09 -7.66
CA ALA A 13 6.38 1.21 -6.24
C ALA A 13 7.22 2.30 -5.55
N GLY A 14 8.49 2.46 -5.93
CA GLY A 14 9.38 3.50 -5.42
C GLY A 14 8.91 4.90 -5.83
N ILE A 15 8.57 5.09 -7.11
CA ILE A 15 8.01 6.34 -7.63
C ILE A 15 6.66 6.64 -6.95
N TRP A 16 5.81 5.63 -6.79
CA TRP A 16 4.53 5.78 -6.09
C TRP A 16 4.71 6.22 -4.64
N CYS A 17 5.64 5.62 -3.89
CA CYS A 17 5.97 6.06 -2.53
C CYS A 17 6.51 7.49 -2.51
N LEU A 18 7.43 7.84 -3.41
CA LEU A 18 8.00 9.18 -3.50
C LEU A 18 6.96 10.26 -3.78
N ILE A 19 5.90 9.95 -4.52
CA ILE A 19 4.82 10.90 -4.82
C ILE A 19 3.77 10.92 -3.71
N MET A 20 3.33 9.74 -3.24
CA MET A 20 2.24 9.65 -2.27
C MET A 20 2.63 10.12 -0.88
N ILE A 21 3.87 9.89 -0.44
CA ILE A 21 4.33 10.33 0.88
C ILE A 21 4.20 11.86 1.04
N PRO A 22 4.75 12.71 0.14
CA PRO A 22 4.59 14.15 0.26
C PRO A 22 3.15 14.60 0.05
N VAL A 23 2.40 14.05 -0.92
CA VAL A 23 0.99 14.41 -1.12
C VAL A 23 0.16 14.19 0.13
N VAL A 24 0.32 13.03 0.77
CA VAL A 24 -0.42 12.71 1.99
C VAL A 24 0.10 13.55 3.17
N PHE A 25 1.40 13.78 3.27
CA PHE A 25 1.99 14.60 4.33
C PHE A 25 1.53 16.06 4.26
N PHE A 26 1.61 16.70 3.09
CA PHE A 26 1.12 18.07 2.88
C PHE A 26 -0.41 18.15 3.02
N GLY A 27 -1.14 17.13 2.59
CA GLY A 27 -2.59 17.07 2.80
C GLY A 27 -2.99 17.01 4.28
N ILE A 28 -2.26 16.23 5.09
CA ILE A 28 -2.46 16.18 6.55
C ILE A 28 -2.07 17.51 7.18
N LEU A 29 -0.93 18.09 6.80
CA LEU A 29 -0.49 19.39 7.32
C LEU A 29 -1.52 20.49 7.06
N GLY A 30 -2.01 20.61 5.82
CA GLY A 30 -3.04 21.60 5.49
C GLY A 30 -4.32 21.41 6.32
N ARG A 31 -4.77 20.17 6.49
CA ARG A 31 -5.97 19.86 7.27
C ARG A 31 -5.82 20.15 8.76
N VAL A 32 -4.68 19.78 9.34
CA VAL A 32 -4.42 19.91 10.79
C VAL A 32 -4.07 21.34 11.18
N PHE A 33 -3.24 22.03 10.39
CA PHE A 33 -2.69 23.35 10.76
C PHE A 33 -3.49 24.53 10.21
N VAL A 34 -4.31 24.35 9.18
CA VAL A 34 -5.09 25.45 8.58
C VAL A 34 -6.57 25.27 8.88
N THR A 35 -7.16 24.15 8.49
CA THR A 35 -8.63 23.98 8.53
C THR A 35 -9.16 23.66 9.92
N PHE A 36 -8.40 22.90 10.72
CA PHE A 36 -8.79 22.52 12.07
C PHE A 36 -8.85 23.69 13.08
N PRO A 37 -7.83 24.57 13.18
CA PRO A 37 -7.90 25.71 14.09
C PRO A 37 -8.97 26.74 13.68
N GLU A 38 -9.26 26.88 12.39
CA GLU A 38 -10.32 27.76 11.89
C GLU A 38 -11.72 27.27 12.32
N ALA A 39 -11.97 25.96 12.25
CA ALA A 39 -13.22 25.34 12.72
C ALA A 39 -13.39 25.37 14.26
N ILE A 40 -12.28 25.28 15.01
CA ILE A 40 -12.32 25.43 16.48
C ILE A 40 -12.61 26.89 16.86
N SER A 41 -11.97 27.85 16.17
CA SER A 41 -12.14 29.28 16.46
C SER A 41 -13.54 29.80 16.11
N SER A 42 -14.22 29.20 15.13
CA SER A 42 -15.58 29.59 14.74
C SER A 42 -16.67 28.97 15.62
N GLY A 43 -16.33 28.02 16.50
CA GLY A 43 -17.29 27.31 17.34
C GLY A 43 -18.23 26.39 16.57
N ASP A 44 -17.96 26.11 15.29
CA ASP A 44 -18.78 25.22 14.47
C ASP A 44 -18.50 23.75 14.82
N LEU A 45 -19.37 23.20 15.67
CA LEU A 45 -19.32 21.80 16.10
C LEU A 45 -19.30 20.82 14.92
N THR A 46 -19.97 21.17 13.81
CA THR A 46 -20.02 20.33 12.60
C THR A 46 -18.69 20.35 11.87
N GLY A 47 -18.09 21.54 11.71
CA GLY A 47 -16.75 21.71 11.16
C GLY A 47 -15.66 20.99 11.96
N ILE A 48 -15.76 21.00 13.29
CA ILE A 48 -14.82 20.27 14.18
C ILE A 48 -14.94 18.75 13.97
N ILE A 49 -16.16 18.20 13.95
CA ILE A 49 -16.41 16.78 13.72
C ILE A 49 -15.90 16.34 12.34
N ILE A 50 -16.21 17.13 11.30
CA ILE A 50 -15.73 16.88 9.94
C ILE A 50 -14.19 16.95 9.89
N GLY A 51 -13.57 17.89 10.61
CA GLY A 51 -12.12 17.98 10.76
C GLY A 51 -11.52 16.71 11.35
N ILE A 52 -12.08 16.19 12.46
CA ILE A 52 -11.59 14.97 13.12
C ILE A 52 -11.70 13.76 12.19
N LEU A 53 -12.86 13.59 11.54
CA LEU A 53 -13.10 12.52 10.56
C LEU A 53 -12.12 12.61 9.38
N SER A 54 -11.89 13.82 8.90
CA SER A 54 -10.98 14.13 7.81
C SER A 54 -9.51 13.78 8.13
N VAL A 55 -9.07 14.05 9.36
CA VAL A 55 -7.75 13.66 9.86
C VAL A 55 -7.65 12.14 10.03
N ALA A 56 -8.65 11.51 10.64
CA ALA A 56 -8.71 10.06 10.81
C ALA A 56 -8.69 9.31 9.46
N PHE A 57 -9.45 9.80 8.48
CA PHE A 57 -9.44 9.25 7.12
C PHE A 57 -8.07 9.39 6.45
N SER A 58 -7.38 10.50 6.69
CA SER A 58 -6.02 10.71 6.15
C SER A 58 -5.03 9.70 6.73
N PHE A 59 -5.07 9.44 8.05
CA PHE A 59 -4.27 8.39 8.68
C PHE A 59 -4.60 7.00 8.16
N LEU A 60 -5.89 6.71 7.93
CA LEU A 60 -6.32 5.44 7.34
C LEU A 60 -5.74 5.27 5.92
N MET A 61 -5.78 6.33 5.10
CA MET A 61 -5.22 6.32 3.76
C MET A 61 -3.70 6.09 3.78
N VAL A 62 -2.95 6.75 4.68
CA VAL A 62 -1.52 6.47 4.90
C VAL A 62 -1.31 4.99 5.17
N PHE A 63 -2.08 4.43 6.10
CA PHE A 63 -1.94 3.03 6.50
C PHE A 63 -2.20 2.07 5.33
N VAL A 64 -3.25 2.31 4.54
CA VAL A 64 -3.57 1.52 3.35
C VAL A 64 -2.47 1.64 2.31
N THR A 65 -1.97 2.85 2.02
CA THR A 65 -0.87 3.08 1.07
C THR A 65 0.39 2.35 1.51
N PHE A 66 0.72 2.38 2.81
CA PHE A 66 1.90 1.70 3.35
C PHE A 66 1.76 0.17 3.27
N LYS A 67 0.57 -0.36 3.61
CA LYS A 67 0.26 -1.79 3.51
C LYS A 67 0.33 -2.27 2.06
N PHE A 68 -0.18 -1.48 1.12
CA PHE A 68 -0.14 -1.77 -0.31
C PHE A 68 1.30 -1.74 -0.84
N GLY A 69 2.08 -0.70 -0.52
CA GLY A 69 3.49 -0.59 -0.87
C GLY A 69 4.31 -1.78 -0.37
N LYS A 70 4.12 -2.19 0.90
CA LYS A 70 4.77 -3.38 1.47
C LYS A 70 4.38 -4.66 0.73
N SER A 71 3.12 -4.81 0.33
CA SER A 71 2.64 -5.93 -0.46
C SER A 71 3.30 -5.99 -1.85
N LEU A 72 3.42 -4.85 -2.52
CA LEU A 72 4.10 -4.73 -3.82
C LEU A 72 5.58 -5.10 -3.73
N ILE A 73 6.29 -4.57 -2.73
CA ILE A 73 7.71 -4.88 -2.49
C ILE A 73 7.88 -6.38 -2.20
N LYS A 74 7.03 -6.96 -1.35
CA LYS A 74 7.06 -8.40 -1.03
C LYS A 74 6.81 -9.25 -2.28
N SER A 75 5.83 -8.87 -3.10
CA SER A 75 5.52 -9.54 -4.37
C SER A 75 6.68 -9.46 -5.36
N ALA A 76 7.28 -8.28 -5.52
CA ALA A 76 8.42 -8.09 -6.40
C ALA A 76 9.66 -8.85 -5.92
N MET A 77 9.92 -8.86 -4.62
CA MET A 77 11.04 -9.58 -4.00
C MET A 77 10.89 -11.11 -4.14
N ASN A 78 9.66 -11.63 -4.04
CA ASN A 78 9.37 -13.04 -4.32
C ASN A 78 9.64 -13.40 -5.78
N LYS A 79 9.24 -12.55 -6.73
CA LYS A 79 9.53 -12.74 -8.17
C LYS A 79 11.03 -12.66 -8.48
N LEU A 80 11.76 -11.74 -7.82
CA LEU A 80 13.20 -11.56 -8.00
C LEU A 80 14.03 -12.72 -7.44
N LYS A 81 13.64 -13.28 -6.30
CA LYS A 81 14.28 -14.46 -5.71
C LYS A 81 14.10 -15.74 -6.54
N GLY A 82 13.42 -15.68 -7.68
CA GLY A 82 13.15 -16.86 -8.51
C GLY A 82 12.24 -17.87 -7.81
N ASN A 83 11.66 -17.49 -6.67
CA ASN A 83 10.61 -18.23 -6.02
C ASN A 83 9.37 -18.03 -6.90
N LYS A 84 9.29 -18.81 -7.99
CA LYS A 84 8.00 -19.08 -8.64
C LYS A 84 7.07 -19.34 -7.47
N SER A 85 6.05 -18.50 -7.29
CA SER A 85 4.89 -18.92 -6.52
C SER A 85 4.51 -20.24 -7.16
N LEU A 86 4.84 -21.34 -6.49
CA LEU A 86 4.60 -22.68 -6.98
C LEU A 86 3.11 -22.66 -7.22
N SER A 87 2.73 -22.57 -8.50
CA SER A 87 1.32 -22.40 -8.81
C SER A 87 0.64 -23.59 -8.16
N THR A 88 -0.54 -23.42 -7.59
CA THR A 88 -1.26 -24.53 -6.95
C THR A 88 -1.30 -25.75 -7.88
N LEU A 89 -1.27 -25.51 -9.20
CA LEU A 89 -1.08 -26.50 -10.27
C LEU A 89 0.25 -27.27 -10.23
N GLU A 90 1.40 -26.62 -10.00
CA GLU A 90 2.72 -27.28 -9.88
C GLU A 90 2.80 -28.11 -8.57
N ILE A 91 2.14 -27.68 -7.49
CA ILE A 91 2.02 -28.45 -6.23
C ILE A 91 1.20 -29.72 -6.48
N VAL A 92 0.01 -29.57 -7.06
CA VAL A 92 -0.89 -30.69 -7.38
C VAL A 92 -0.24 -31.65 -8.38
N LYS A 93 0.51 -31.14 -9.36
CA LYS A 93 1.23 -31.98 -10.34
C LYS A 93 2.34 -32.80 -9.66
N ARG A 94 3.06 -32.24 -8.69
CA ARG A 94 4.07 -32.98 -7.90
C ARG A 94 3.42 -34.05 -7.02
N GLU A 95 2.30 -33.74 -6.36
CA GLU A 95 1.57 -34.74 -5.57
C GLU A 95 1.04 -35.90 -6.41
N ARG A 96 0.53 -35.62 -7.61
CA ARG A 96 0.08 -36.68 -8.53
C ARG A 96 1.25 -37.55 -9.02
N LEU A 97 2.38 -36.95 -9.38
CA LEU A 97 3.57 -37.68 -9.82
C LEU A 97 4.20 -38.55 -8.71
N ALA A 98 4.09 -38.12 -7.45
CA ALA A 98 4.55 -38.90 -6.30
C ALA A 98 3.66 -40.13 -6.04
N LYS A 99 2.34 -40.01 -6.27
CA LYS A 99 1.38 -41.13 -6.13
C LYS A 99 1.42 -42.16 -7.26
N THR A 100 2.00 -41.84 -8.42
CA THR A 100 2.11 -42.79 -9.55
C THR A 100 3.40 -43.64 -9.50
N LYS A 101 4.28 -43.40 -8.53
CA LYS A 101 5.52 -44.18 -8.33
C LYS A 101 5.41 -45.28 -7.26
N THR A 102 4.23 -45.45 -6.67
CA THR A 102 3.83 -46.60 -5.83
C THR A 102 2.83 -47.44 -6.58
#